data_AF-A0A5J4QSX0-F1
#
_entry.id   AF-A0A5J4QSX0-F1
#
_cell.length_a   1.000
_cell.length_b   1.000
_cell.length_c   1.000
_cell.angle_alpha   90.00
_cell.angle_beta   90.00
_cell.angle_gamma   90.00
#
_symmetry.space_group_name_H-M   'P 1'
#
loop_
_entity.id
_entity.type
_entity.pdbx_description
1 polymer ?
#
loop_
_entity_poly.entity_id
_entity_poly.type
_entity_poly.pdbx_seq_one_letter_code
_entity_poly.pdbx_strand_id
1 'polypeptide(L)'
;YRESGNDLSYLHYTVTTKSKQITDFLKANGVTTDEFGVMPVEISDTQTDKQLVNRPYQRYIATSVILVTSTDVEKVYKILSENTFWKQNIAVVNDDDPQHKITYEYADIHSVKATLVKKAIKNARSFAEQLAKGSDSEVGKLKSVSQAQFSFVSTDANALYRKTLQVELTTNYYLK
;
A
#
# COMPACT_ATOMS: atom_id res chain seq x y z
N TYR A 1 13.88 -9.00 -4.27
CA TYR A 1 14.10 -10.42 -4.63
C TYR A 1 15.35 -10.92 -3.93
N ARG A 2 15.57 -12.24 -3.87
CA ARG A 2 16.75 -12.83 -3.24
C ARG A 2 17.43 -13.81 -4.16
N GLU A 3 18.77 -13.82 -4.14
CA GLU A 3 19.61 -14.83 -4.78
C GLU A 3 20.48 -15.50 -3.72
N SER A 4 20.84 -16.76 -3.92
CA SER A 4 21.74 -17.47 -3.00
C SER A 4 22.85 -18.18 -3.77
N GLY A 5 24.04 -18.21 -3.18
CA GLY A 5 25.26 -18.59 -3.86
C GLY A 5 26.40 -18.86 -2.88
N ASN A 6 27.39 -19.64 -3.32
CA ASN A 6 28.63 -19.85 -2.57
C ASN A 6 29.77 -18.93 -3.03
N ASP A 7 29.60 -18.26 -4.17
CA ASP A 7 30.58 -17.35 -4.77
C ASP A 7 30.00 -15.92 -4.84
N LEU A 8 30.67 -14.97 -4.19
CA LEU A 8 30.22 -13.58 -4.13
C LEU A 8 30.33 -12.86 -5.48
N SER A 9 31.29 -13.24 -6.33
CA SER A 9 31.46 -12.62 -7.65
C SER A 9 30.32 -13.02 -8.59
N TYR A 10 29.94 -14.31 -8.56
CA TYR A 10 28.80 -14.84 -9.28
C TYR A 10 27.49 -14.22 -8.79
N LEU A 11 27.31 -14.06 -7.47
CA LEU A 11 26.15 -13.38 -6.91
C LEU A 11 26.08 -11.92 -7.33
N HIS A 12 27.20 -11.19 -7.28
CA HIS A 12 27.26 -9.81 -7.75
C HIS A 12 26.85 -9.68 -9.22
N TYR A 13 27.38 -10.54 -10.10
CA TYR A 13 27.00 -10.58 -11.51
C TYR A 13 25.50 -10.87 -11.69
N THR A 14 24.99 -11.88 -10.99
CA THR A 14 23.59 -12.31 -11.09
C THR A 14 22.63 -11.22 -10.61
N VAL A 15 22.91 -10.61 -9.46
CA VAL A 15 22.09 -9.53 -8.89
C VAL A 15 22.11 -8.31 -9.80
N THR A 16 23.28 -7.91 -10.30
CA THR A 16 23.40 -6.77 -11.22
C THR A 16 22.61 -6.99 -12.51
N THR A 17 22.70 -8.20 -13.08
CA THR A 17 21.98 -8.57 -14.31
C THR A 17 20.47 -8.55 -14.10
N LYS A 18 19.97 -9.18 -13.03
CA LYS A 18 18.53 -9.21 -12.71
C LYS A 18 17.99 -7.83 -12.35
N SER A 19 18.73 -7.02 -11.61
CA SER A 19 18.35 -5.63 -11.32
C SER A 19 18.23 -4.81 -12.59
N LYS A 20 19.18 -4.98 -13.53
CA LYS A 20 19.09 -4.32 -14.84
C LYS A 20 17.85 -4.77 -15.61
N GLN A 21 17.55 -6.07 -15.66
CA GLN A 21 16.35 -6.59 -16.33
C GLN A 21 15.06 -6.00 -15.75
N ILE A 22 14.96 -5.91 -14.41
CA ILE A 22 13.78 -5.32 -13.76
C ILE A 22 13.68 -3.83 -14.08
N THR A 23 14.76 -3.06 -13.91
CA THR A 23 14.74 -1.62 -14.17
C THR A 23 14.48 -1.29 -15.64
N ASP A 24 15.00 -2.07 -16.58
CA ASP A 24 14.69 -1.92 -18.01
C ASP A 24 13.22 -2.25 -18.30
N PHE A 25 12.65 -3.27 -17.66
CA PHE A 25 11.23 -3.60 -17.77
C PHE A 25 10.35 -2.47 -17.21
N LEU A 26 10.69 -1.90 -16.05
CA LEU A 26 9.99 -0.75 -15.48
C LEU A 26 9.98 0.44 -16.47
N LYS A 27 11.14 0.77 -17.05
CA LYS A 27 11.26 1.82 -18.08
C LYS A 27 10.43 1.53 -19.32
N ALA A 28 10.49 0.30 -19.83
CA ALA A 28 9.73 -0.12 -21.01
C ALA A 28 8.21 -0.02 -20.81
N ASN A 29 7.74 -0.08 -19.57
CA ASN A 29 6.34 0.07 -19.19
C ASN A 29 5.99 1.49 -18.69
N GLY A 30 6.85 2.48 -18.95
CA GLY A 30 6.55 3.89 -18.69
C GLY A 30 6.75 4.35 -17.24
N VAL A 31 7.51 3.60 -16.43
CA VAL A 31 8.02 4.09 -15.15
C VAL A 31 9.30 4.88 -15.41
N THR A 32 9.31 6.13 -14.99
CA THR A 32 10.42 7.08 -15.18
C THR A 32 11.56 6.80 -14.20
N THR A 33 12.75 7.31 -14.48
CA THR A 33 13.96 7.03 -13.68
C THR A 33 13.94 7.69 -12.30
N ASP A 34 13.12 8.71 -12.10
CA ASP A 34 12.85 9.35 -10.82
C ASP A 34 11.83 8.60 -9.96
N GLU A 35 11.02 7.73 -10.58
CA GLU A 35 10.03 6.90 -9.89
C GLU A 35 10.61 5.61 -9.28
N PHE A 36 11.88 5.27 -9.52
CA PHE A 36 12.49 4.09 -8.91
C PHE A 36 13.98 4.20 -8.63
N GLY A 37 14.47 3.38 -7.70
CA GLY A 37 15.88 3.26 -7.38
C GLY A 37 16.27 1.85 -6.94
N VAL A 38 17.50 1.44 -7.26
CA VAL A 38 18.08 0.19 -6.75
C VAL A 38 18.78 0.49 -5.44
N MET A 39 18.32 -0.12 -4.34
CA MET A 39 18.96 0.02 -3.04
C MET A 39 20.26 -0.78 -2.99
N PRO A 40 21.20 -0.43 -2.09
CA PRO A 40 22.39 -1.25 -1.85
C PRO A 40 22.02 -2.72 -1.59
N VAL A 41 22.77 -3.63 -2.21
CA VAL A 41 22.54 -5.07 -2.04
C VAL A 41 22.97 -5.49 -0.64
N GLU A 42 22.07 -6.14 0.09
CA GLU A 42 22.39 -6.71 1.39
C GLU A 42 22.90 -8.13 1.21
N ILE A 43 24.04 -8.45 1.82
CA ILE A 43 24.64 -9.78 1.78
C ILE A 43 24.63 -10.38 3.19
N SER A 44 24.03 -11.55 3.34
CA SER A 44 24.08 -12.35 4.57
C SER A 44 24.97 -13.58 4.36
N ASP A 45 25.92 -13.81 5.27
CA ASP A 45 26.74 -15.03 5.34
C ASP A 45 26.15 -15.99 6.37
N THR A 46 25.42 -16.98 5.88
CA THR A 46 24.67 -17.97 6.65
C THR A 46 25.58 -18.94 7.43
N GLN A 47 26.86 -19.00 7.09
CA GLN A 47 27.85 -19.84 7.78
C GLN A 47 28.49 -19.11 8.97
N THR A 48 28.36 -17.78 9.03
CA THR A 48 28.83 -16.96 10.15
C THR A 48 27.69 -16.46 11.04
N ASP A 49 26.45 -16.53 10.57
CA ASP A 49 25.27 -16.20 11.36
C ASP A 49 25.13 -17.16 12.54
N LYS A 50 25.08 -16.59 13.76
CA LYS A 50 24.97 -17.32 15.03
C LYS A 50 23.51 -17.65 15.39
N GLN A 51 22.54 -17.00 14.74
CA GLN A 51 21.12 -17.21 14.98
C GLN A 51 20.58 -18.42 14.20
N LEU A 52 21.27 -18.86 13.15
CA LEU A 52 20.88 -20.01 12.34
C LEU A 52 21.23 -21.35 13.03
N VAL A 53 20.20 -22.07 13.48
CA VAL A 53 20.34 -23.43 14.05
C VAL A 53 20.61 -24.47 12.97
N ASN A 54 19.94 -24.35 11.83
CA ASN A 54 20.21 -25.15 10.63
C ASN A 54 20.76 -24.23 9.55
N ARG A 55 21.98 -24.51 9.10
CA ARG A 55 22.64 -23.70 8.07
C ARG A 55 22.17 -24.14 6.68
N PRO A 56 21.69 -23.22 5.84
CA PRO A 56 21.39 -23.54 4.45
C PRO A 56 22.66 -23.94 3.70
N TYR A 57 22.50 -24.75 2.64
CA TYR A 57 23.61 -25.21 1.81
C TYR A 57 24.35 -24.05 1.12
N GLN A 58 23.62 -23.01 0.72
CA GLN A 58 24.20 -21.80 0.14
C GLN A 58 24.70 -20.88 1.24
N ARG A 59 25.98 -20.53 1.18
CA ARG A 59 26.66 -19.68 2.18
C ARG A 59 26.17 -18.24 2.16
N TYR A 60 26.02 -17.65 0.99
CA TYR A 60 25.64 -16.25 0.87
C TYR A 60 24.22 -16.12 0.35
N ILE A 61 23.46 -15.21 0.95
CA ILE A 61 22.16 -14.76 0.47
C ILE A 61 22.29 -13.29 0.15
N ALA A 62 21.99 -12.93 -1.09
CA ALA A 62 21.95 -11.55 -1.56
C ALA A 62 20.50 -11.08 -1.67
N THR A 63 20.14 -10.02 -0.95
CA THR A 63 18.84 -9.36 -1.04
C THR A 63 18.97 -8.08 -1.84
N SER A 64 18.20 -7.97 -2.91
CA SER A 64 18.16 -6.79 -3.77
C SER A 64 16.77 -6.19 -3.76
N VAL A 65 16.71 -4.89 -3.44
CA VAL A 65 15.47 -4.12 -3.31
C VAL A 65 15.44 -3.05 -4.38
N ILE A 66 14.36 -3.05 -5.15
CA ILE A 66 14.07 -2.01 -6.13
C ILE A 66 12.89 -1.23 -5.57
N LEU A 67 13.16 -0.03 -5.08
CA LEU A 67 12.16 0.85 -4.53
C LEU A 67 11.46 1.56 -5.68
N VAL A 68 10.14 1.49 -5.72
CA VAL A 68 9.31 2.22 -6.69
C VAL A 68 8.40 3.17 -5.92
N THR A 69 8.44 4.45 -6.27
CA THR A 69 7.59 5.51 -5.72
C THR A 69 7.00 6.29 -6.88
N SER A 70 5.67 6.20 -7.05
CA SER A 70 4.97 6.79 -8.19
C SER A 70 3.61 7.33 -7.78
N THR A 71 3.20 8.42 -8.41
CA THR A 71 1.83 8.94 -8.32
C THR A 71 0.85 8.22 -9.25
N ASP A 72 1.37 7.48 -10.24
CA ASP A 72 0.57 6.69 -11.19
C ASP A 72 0.37 5.26 -10.67
N VAL A 73 -0.51 5.17 -9.68
CA VAL A 73 -0.72 3.96 -8.88
C VAL A 73 -1.26 2.80 -9.74
N GLU A 74 -2.15 3.08 -10.69
CA GLU A 74 -2.76 2.06 -11.54
C GLU A 74 -1.74 1.43 -12.50
N LYS A 75 -0.86 2.25 -13.08
CA LYS A 75 0.26 1.77 -13.92
C LYS A 75 1.18 0.84 -13.14
N VAL A 76 1.66 1.27 -11.97
CA VAL A 76 2.59 0.45 -11.16
C VAL A 76 1.91 -0.84 -10.69
N TYR A 77 0.65 -0.77 -10.27
CA TYR A 77 -0.10 -1.95 -9.87
C TYR A 77 -0.25 -2.98 -11.01
N LYS A 78 -0.53 -2.52 -12.23
CA LYS A 78 -0.66 -3.37 -13.42
C LYS A 78 0.66 -4.08 -13.72
N ILE A 79 1.77 -3.34 -13.75
CA ILE A 79 3.13 -3.87 -13.96
C ILE A 79 3.45 -4.99 -12.95
N LEU A 80 3.10 -4.81 -11.67
CA LEU A 80 3.32 -5.81 -10.62
C LEU A 80 2.41 -7.04 -10.79
N SER A 81 1.17 -6.85 -11.23
CA SER A 81 0.17 -7.91 -11.35
C SER A 81 0.40 -8.85 -12.53
N GLU A 82 1.09 -8.39 -13.58
CA GLU A 82 1.38 -9.21 -14.77
C GLU A 82 2.38 -10.35 -14.49
N ASN A 83 2.99 -10.39 -13.31
CA ASN A 83 3.92 -11.44 -12.88
C ASN A 83 5.03 -11.72 -13.92
N THR A 84 5.45 -10.75 -14.72
CA THR A 84 6.30 -11.00 -15.90
C THR A 84 7.70 -11.52 -15.55
N PHE A 85 8.19 -11.20 -14.35
CA PHE A 85 9.55 -11.49 -13.90
C PHE A 85 9.86 -12.97 -13.70
N TRP A 86 8.86 -13.82 -13.42
CA TRP A 86 9.12 -15.27 -13.27
C TRP A 86 9.63 -15.89 -14.58
N LYS A 87 9.19 -15.38 -15.74
CA LYS A 87 9.66 -15.82 -17.06
C LYS A 87 11.14 -15.51 -17.29
N GLN A 88 11.66 -14.51 -16.58
CA GLN A 88 13.07 -14.11 -16.61
C GLN A 88 13.88 -14.78 -15.49
N ASN A 89 13.31 -15.79 -14.82
CA ASN A 89 13.92 -16.48 -13.68
C ASN A 89 14.23 -15.54 -12.50
N ILE A 90 13.34 -14.56 -12.27
CA ILE A 90 13.42 -13.60 -11.18
C ILE A 90 12.24 -13.85 -10.24
N ALA A 91 12.53 -14.37 -9.06
CA ALA A 91 11.55 -14.54 -8.00
C ALA A 91 11.40 -13.21 -7.22
N VAL A 92 10.45 -12.37 -7.66
CA VAL A 92 10.08 -11.19 -6.88
C VAL A 92 9.30 -11.65 -5.66
N VAL A 93 9.94 -11.50 -4.49
CA VAL A 93 9.36 -11.89 -3.21
C VAL A 93 8.65 -10.67 -2.64
N ASN A 94 7.33 -10.76 -2.49
CA ASN A 94 6.54 -9.90 -1.61
C ASN A 94 6.41 -10.66 -0.28
N ASP A 95 7.48 -10.71 0.49
CA ASP A 95 7.45 -11.34 1.82
C ASP A 95 6.56 -10.51 2.74
N ASP A 96 6.01 -11.13 3.79
CA ASP A 96 5.39 -10.45 4.94
C ASP A 96 6.41 -9.63 5.76
N ASP A 97 7.62 -9.40 5.23
CA ASP A 97 8.61 -8.50 5.79
C ASP A 97 8.00 -7.09 5.89
N PRO A 98 7.77 -6.57 7.10
CA PRO A 98 7.17 -5.26 7.30
C PRO A 98 7.94 -4.14 6.59
N GLN A 99 9.24 -4.34 6.34
CA GLN A 99 10.11 -3.34 5.71
C GLN A 99 9.91 -3.21 4.20
N HIS A 100 9.40 -4.25 3.54
CA HIS A 100 9.30 -4.31 2.07
C HIS A 100 7.85 -4.42 1.57
N LYS A 101 6.89 -4.06 2.44
CA LYS A 101 5.46 -4.12 2.12
C LYS A 101 5.07 -3.01 1.13
N ILE A 102 4.23 -3.36 0.15
CA ILE A 102 3.61 -2.38 -0.74
C ILE A 102 2.69 -1.46 0.06
N THR A 103 2.97 -0.16 0.02
CA THR A 103 2.15 0.88 0.65
C THR A 103 1.40 1.70 -0.39
N TYR A 104 0.19 2.12 -0.04
CA TYR A 104 -0.62 3.04 -0.83
C TYR A 104 -1.02 4.20 0.06
N GLU A 105 -0.65 5.41 -0.36
CA GLU A 105 -0.81 6.63 0.41
C GLU A 105 -1.73 7.61 -0.31
N TYR A 106 -2.54 8.33 0.47
CA TYR A 106 -3.36 9.42 -0.02
C TYR A 106 -2.80 10.74 0.52
N ALA A 107 -2.05 11.45 -0.32
CA ALA A 107 -1.27 12.61 0.09
C ALA A 107 -2.12 13.77 0.65
N ASP A 108 -3.31 14.02 0.07
CA ASP A 108 -4.13 15.19 0.41
C ASP A 108 -5.38 14.83 1.21
N ILE A 109 -5.20 14.09 2.31
CA ILE A 109 -6.35 13.75 3.18
C ILE A 109 -6.95 14.99 3.86
N HIS A 110 -6.17 16.03 4.08
CA HIS A 110 -6.59 17.20 4.86
C HIS A 110 -7.63 18.04 4.13
N SER A 111 -7.47 18.26 2.82
CA SER A 111 -8.43 19.07 2.04
C SER A 111 -9.82 18.40 1.97
N VAL A 112 -9.86 17.07 1.92
CA VAL A 112 -11.10 16.30 1.74
C VAL A 112 -11.88 16.12 3.05
N LYS A 113 -11.20 16.08 4.20
CA LYS A 113 -11.81 15.86 5.53
C LYS A 113 -12.93 16.83 5.84
N ALA A 114 -12.70 18.14 5.67
CA ALA A 114 -13.71 19.17 5.97
C ALA A 114 -14.97 19.02 5.10
N THR A 115 -14.78 18.73 3.81
CA THR A 115 -15.87 18.54 2.86
C THR A 115 -16.69 17.29 3.18
N LEU A 116 -16.03 16.19 3.57
CA LEU A 116 -16.68 14.95 4.00
C LEU A 116 -17.51 15.14 5.26
N VAL A 117 -16.99 15.82 6.28
CA VAL A 117 -17.73 16.10 7.52
C VAL A 117 -18.98 16.92 7.23
N LYS A 118 -18.88 17.96 6.40
CA LYS A 118 -20.03 18.78 6.01
C LYS A 118 -21.11 17.95 5.31
N LYS A 119 -20.72 17.06 4.40
CA LYS A 119 -21.65 16.13 3.73
C LYS A 119 -22.27 15.15 4.73
N ALA A 120 -21.49 14.59 5.65
CA ALA A 120 -21.96 13.65 6.66
C ALA A 120 -22.99 14.29 7.62
N ILE A 121 -22.74 15.51 8.10
CA ILE A 121 -23.70 16.24 8.95
C ILE A 121 -25.01 16.50 8.19
N LYS A 122 -24.93 16.89 6.91
CA LYS A 122 -26.13 17.11 6.08
C LYS A 122 -26.93 15.82 5.88
N ASN A 123 -26.25 14.71 5.61
CA ASN A 123 -26.87 13.40 5.47
C ASN A 123 -27.52 12.94 6.78
N ALA A 124 -26.82 13.11 7.91
CA ALA A 124 -27.34 12.75 9.22
C ALA A 124 -28.61 13.56 9.57
N ARG A 125 -28.67 14.85 9.19
CA ARG A 125 -29.89 15.65 9.33
C ARG A 125 -31.03 15.11 8.48
N SER A 126 -30.77 14.83 7.19
CA SER A 126 -31.80 14.29 6.30
C SER A 126 -32.35 12.95 6.79
N PHE A 127 -31.49 12.09 7.36
CA PHE A 127 -31.91 10.85 8.00
C PHE A 127 -32.75 11.09 9.26
N ALA A 128 -32.34 12.02 10.13
CA ALA A 128 -33.12 12.40 11.30
C ALA A 128 -34.52 12.95 10.91
N GLU A 129 -34.61 13.72 9.83
CA GLU A 129 -35.88 14.26 9.32
C GLU A 129 -36.82 13.14 8.84
N GLN A 130 -36.29 12.06 8.26
CA GLN A 130 -37.08 10.89 7.90
C GLN A 130 -37.56 10.12 9.14
N LEU A 131 -36.70 9.97 10.16
CA LEU A 131 -37.07 9.30 11.41
C LEU A 131 -38.14 10.06 12.19
N ALA A 132 -38.00 11.39 12.32
CA ALA A 132 -38.94 12.21 13.07
C ALA A 132 -40.36 12.20 12.46
N LYS A 133 -40.45 12.17 11.12
CA LYS A 133 -41.75 11.99 10.42
C LYS A 133 -42.45 10.69 10.79
N GLY A 134 -41.69 9.62 11.05
CA GLY A 134 -42.25 8.34 11.49
C GLY A 134 -42.79 8.36 12.93
N SER A 135 -42.48 9.41 13.70
CA SER A 135 -42.93 9.61 15.08
C SER A 135 -43.78 10.86 15.26
N ASP A 136 -44.39 11.38 14.20
CA ASP A 136 -45.19 12.62 14.19
C ASP A 136 -44.46 13.83 14.83
N SER A 137 -43.13 13.88 14.70
CA SER A 137 -42.27 14.93 15.25
C SER A 137 -41.47 15.62 14.14
N GLU A 138 -40.96 16.82 14.43
CA GLU A 138 -40.05 17.55 13.55
C GLU A 138 -38.63 17.65 14.12
N VAL A 139 -37.63 17.71 13.25
CA VAL A 139 -36.23 17.88 13.65
C VAL A 139 -35.93 19.34 13.99
N GLY A 140 -35.61 19.60 15.25
CA GLY A 140 -35.21 20.90 15.77
C GLY A 140 -33.74 21.25 15.52
N LYS A 141 -33.19 22.05 16.46
CA LYS A 141 -31.79 22.49 16.41
C LYS A 141 -30.85 21.32 16.68
N LEU A 142 -29.68 21.37 16.06
CA LEU A 142 -28.57 20.47 16.36
C LEU A 142 -28.10 20.70 17.80
N LYS A 143 -28.11 19.64 18.62
CA LYS A 143 -27.68 19.67 20.02
C LYS A 143 -26.18 19.41 20.14
N SER A 144 -25.69 18.36 19.48
CA SER A 144 -24.27 18.01 19.51
C SER A 144 -23.89 17.15 18.31
N VAL A 145 -22.58 17.12 18.02
CA VAL A 145 -21.97 16.24 17.03
C VAL A 145 -20.77 15.55 17.70
N SER A 146 -20.60 14.25 17.50
CA SER A 146 -19.40 13.55 17.94
C SER A 146 -18.19 13.99 17.12
N GLN A 147 -16.98 13.66 17.59
CA GLN A 147 -15.80 13.76 16.75
C GLN A 147 -15.96 12.85 15.52
N ALA A 148 -15.62 13.36 14.34
CA ALA A 148 -15.64 12.60 13.11
C ALA A 148 -14.48 11.60 13.06
N GLN A 149 -14.79 10.33 12.85
CA GLN A 149 -13.82 9.27 12.64
C GLN A 149 -13.67 8.99 11.16
N PHE A 150 -12.43 8.83 10.70
CA PHE A 150 -12.14 8.57 9.29
C PHE A 150 -11.47 7.21 9.15
N SER A 151 -11.93 6.42 8.19
CA SER A 151 -11.35 5.11 7.88
C SER A 151 -11.23 4.93 6.37
N PHE A 152 -10.20 4.21 5.94
CA PHE A 152 -10.10 3.76 4.56
C PHE A 152 -10.55 2.30 4.50
N VAL A 153 -11.57 2.02 3.69
CA VAL A 153 -12.09 0.68 3.48
C VAL A 153 -11.77 0.24 2.06
N SER A 154 -11.27 -0.99 1.91
CA SER A 154 -11.06 -1.59 0.58
C SER A 154 -12.40 -2.05 0.03
N THR A 155 -12.75 -1.63 -1.18
CA THR A 155 -13.99 -2.07 -1.85
C THR A 155 -13.84 -3.42 -2.53
N ASP A 156 -12.60 -3.85 -2.77
CA ASP A 156 -12.26 -5.12 -3.43
C ASP A 156 -10.96 -5.66 -2.80
N ALA A 157 -10.88 -6.98 -2.60
CA ALA A 157 -9.67 -7.64 -2.15
C ALA A 157 -8.55 -7.57 -3.20
N ASN A 158 -8.92 -7.48 -4.48
CA ASN A 158 -7.95 -7.48 -5.59
C ASN A 158 -7.42 -6.08 -5.89
N ALA A 159 -8.25 -5.03 -5.80
CA ALA A 159 -7.84 -3.65 -6.08
C ALA A 159 -7.40 -2.89 -4.82
N LEU A 160 -6.35 -3.37 -4.13
CA LEU A 160 -5.87 -2.81 -2.85
C LEU A 160 -5.51 -1.31 -2.88
N TYR A 161 -5.23 -0.76 -4.06
CA TYR A 161 -4.98 0.66 -4.25
C TYR A 161 -6.25 1.53 -4.28
N ARG A 162 -7.40 0.94 -4.59
CA ARG A 162 -8.70 1.64 -4.56
C ARG A 162 -9.30 1.52 -3.18
N LYS A 163 -9.26 2.63 -2.45
CA LYS A 163 -9.83 2.74 -1.11
C LYS A 163 -10.98 3.75 -1.10
N THR A 164 -12.01 3.42 -0.35
CA THR A 164 -13.08 4.36 -0.02
C THR A 164 -12.77 5.02 1.30
N LEU A 165 -12.67 6.35 1.30
CA LEU A 165 -12.60 7.13 2.54
C LEU A 165 -14.00 7.27 3.12
N GLN A 166 -14.22 6.68 4.28
CA GLN A 166 -15.46 6.77 5.05
C GLN A 166 -15.28 7.77 6.20
N VAL A 167 -16.37 8.44 6.54
CA VAL A 167 -16.46 9.29 7.73
C VAL A 167 -17.68 8.87 8.55
N GLU A 168 -17.46 8.62 9.83
CA GLU A 168 -18.50 8.27 10.79
C GLU A 168 -18.60 9.36 11.86
N LEU A 169 -19.83 9.79 12.13
CA LEU A 169 -20.16 10.75 13.19
C LEU A 169 -21.60 10.55 13.65
N THR A 170 -21.88 10.93 14.88
CA THR A 170 -23.21 10.90 15.49
C THR A 170 -23.68 12.33 15.74
N THR A 171 -24.87 12.66 15.26
CA THR A 171 -25.52 13.95 15.52
C THR A 171 -26.73 13.77 16.41
N ASN A 172 -26.86 14.57 17.45
CA ASN A 172 -28.05 14.62 18.29
C ASN A 172 -28.86 15.87 17.95
N TYR A 173 -30.17 15.72 17.80
CA TYR A 173 -31.10 16.82 17.57
C TYR A 173 -32.15 16.89 18.68
N TYR A 174 -32.66 18.09 18.92
CA TYR A 174 -33.93 18.22 19.62
C TYR A 174 -35.09 17.86 18.69
N LEU A 175 -36.16 17.31 19.23
CA LEU A 175 -37.43 17.14 18.52
C LEU A 175 -38.39 18.28 18.87
N LYS A 176 -39.34 18.52 17.98
CA LYS A 176 -40.44 19.48 18.15
C LYS A 176 -41.75 18.85 17.74
#